data_AF-A0A7K0M5U8-F1
#
_entry.id   AF-A0A7K0M5U8-F1
#
_cell.length_a   1.000
_cell.length_b   1.000
_cell.length_c   1.000
_cell.angle_alpha   90.00
_cell.angle_beta   90.00
_cell.angle_gamma   90.00
#
_symmetry.space_group_name_H-M   'P 1'
#
loop_
_entity.id
_entity.type
_entity.pdbx_description
1 polymer ?
#
loop_
_entity_poly.entity_id
_entity_poly.type
_entity_poly.pdbx_seq_one_letter_code
_entity_poly.pdbx_strand_id
1 'polypeptide(L)'
;MGETYEAAGVSIGAGEAAVDAIKADVRSTFRPEVIGDIGGFGGLFRFDPKKYKDPILVSSTDGVGTKALVARSVGRFDSIGVDLVAMCVDDLVCQGAEPLFFLDYISVGHLDPTH
;
A
#
# COMPACT_ATOMS: atom_id res chain seq x y z
N MET A 1 -10.67 -3.07 -35.95
CA MET A 1 -9.97 -3.78 -34.87
C MET A 1 -10.46 -3.17 -33.58
N GLY A 2 -11.11 -3.96 -32.71
CA GLY A 2 -11.62 -3.44 -31.45
C GLY A 2 -10.45 -3.12 -30.52
N GLU A 3 -10.50 -1.97 -29.86
CA GLU A 3 -9.57 -1.63 -28.80
C GLU A 3 -9.75 -2.65 -27.66
N THR A 4 -8.71 -3.42 -27.35
CA THR A 4 -8.73 -4.33 -26.21
C THR A 4 -8.33 -3.58 -24.94
N TYR A 5 -8.82 -4.03 -23.78
CA TYR A 5 -8.45 -3.47 -22.48
C TYR A 5 -6.93 -3.48 -22.26
N GLU A 6 -6.27 -4.53 -22.77
CA GLU A 6 -4.82 -4.68 -22.80
C GLU A 6 -4.13 -3.67 -23.73
N ALA A 7 -4.70 -3.37 -24.90
CA ALA A 7 -4.16 -2.34 -25.81
C ALA A 7 -4.24 -0.93 -25.22
N ALA A 8 -5.12 -0.69 -24.23
CA ALA A 8 -5.15 0.53 -23.43
C ALA A 8 -4.11 0.54 -22.29
N GLY A 9 -3.25 -0.46 -22.19
CA GLY A 9 -2.20 -0.59 -21.18
C GLY A 9 -2.65 -1.30 -19.89
N VAL A 10 -3.87 -1.86 -19.85
CA VAL A 10 -4.41 -2.51 -18.66
C VAL A 10 -4.29 -4.03 -18.77
N SER A 11 -3.33 -4.62 -18.05
CA SER A 11 -3.13 -6.07 -17.99
C SER A 11 -3.57 -6.63 -16.64
N ILE A 12 -4.65 -7.42 -16.64
CA ILE A 12 -5.13 -8.13 -15.45
C ILE A 12 -4.06 -9.11 -14.95
N GLY A 13 -3.41 -9.85 -15.86
CA GLY A 13 -2.36 -10.80 -15.52
C GLY A 13 -1.13 -10.14 -14.90
N ALA A 14 -0.75 -8.92 -15.34
CA ALA A 14 0.31 -8.16 -14.70
C ALA A 14 -0.08 -7.72 -13.28
N GLY A 15 -1.35 -7.34 -13.07
CA GLY A 15 -1.88 -7.03 -11.75
C GLY A 15 -1.84 -8.23 -10.81
N GLU A 16 -2.29 -9.40 -11.26
CA GLU A 16 -2.22 -10.65 -10.48
C GLU A 16 -0.77 -11.04 -10.15
N ALA A 17 0.13 -10.96 -11.13
CA ALA A 17 1.55 -11.25 -10.94
C ALA A 17 2.22 -10.28 -9.94
N ALA A 18 1.88 -8.99 -9.99
CA ALA A 18 2.38 -8.00 -9.04
C ALA A 18 1.90 -8.31 -7.60
N VAL A 19 0.61 -8.65 -7.43
CA VAL A 19 0.07 -9.06 -6.13
C VAL A 19 0.78 -10.32 -5.62
N ASP A 20 0.99 -11.31 -6.48
CA ASP A 20 1.70 -12.55 -6.13
C ASP A 20 3.15 -12.29 -5.71
N ALA A 21 3.85 -11.37 -6.37
CA ALA A 21 5.23 -11.01 -6.07
C ALA A 21 5.37 -10.41 -4.65
N ILE A 22 4.43 -9.56 -4.23
CA ILE A 22 4.52 -8.86 -2.93
C ILE A 22 3.89 -9.63 -1.77
N LYS A 23 3.24 -10.79 -2.01
CA LYS A 23 2.50 -11.54 -0.97
C LYS A 23 3.34 -11.82 0.27
N ALA A 24 4.61 -12.21 0.11
CA ALA A 24 5.48 -12.54 1.23
C ALA A 24 5.81 -11.29 2.08
N ASP A 25 6.11 -10.18 1.41
CA ASP A 25 6.43 -8.91 2.07
C ASP A 25 5.21 -8.36 2.81
N VAL A 26 4.04 -8.36 2.18
CA VAL A 26 2.78 -7.96 2.80
C VAL A 26 2.50 -8.82 4.05
N ARG A 27 2.62 -10.14 3.95
CA ARG A 27 2.42 -11.05 5.10
C ARG A 27 3.41 -10.82 6.23
N SER A 28 4.63 -10.36 5.94
CA SER A 28 5.62 -10.02 6.97
C SER A 28 5.18 -8.87 7.89
N THR A 29 4.23 -8.05 7.43
CA THR A 29 3.65 -6.93 8.19
C THR A 29 2.43 -7.31 9.02
N PHE A 30 1.97 -8.56 8.95
CA PHE A 30 0.72 -8.98 9.58
C PHE A 30 0.79 -8.89 11.09
N ARG A 31 -0.29 -8.36 11.66
CA ARG A 31 -0.57 -8.39 13.09
C ARG A 31 -1.67 -9.41 13.38
N PRO A 32 -1.82 -9.89 14.63
CA PRO A 32 -2.87 -10.85 15.01
C PRO A 32 -4.30 -10.41 14.70
N GLU A 33 -4.53 -9.10 14.54
CA GLU A 33 -5.83 -8.52 14.21
C GLU A 33 -6.22 -8.67 12.74
N VAL A 34 -5.29 -8.98 11.84
CA VAL A 34 -5.56 -9.16 10.40
C VAL A 34 -6.45 -10.39 10.17
N ILE A 35 -7.50 -10.24 9.34
CA ILE A 35 -8.41 -11.34 8.96
C ILE A 35 -8.28 -11.59 7.45
N GLY A 36 -7.91 -12.80 7.07
CA GLY A 36 -7.77 -13.21 5.67
C GLY A 36 -6.38 -12.91 5.11
N ASP A 37 -6.31 -12.66 3.80
CA ASP A 37 -5.08 -12.47 3.04
C ASP A 37 -5.28 -11.48 1.88
N ILE A 38 -4.20 -11.03 1.25
CA ILE A 38 -4.24 -10.14 0.09
C ILE A 38 -4.79 -10.86 -1.17
N GLY A 39 -5.53 -10.13 -2.00
CA GLY A 39 -6.15 -10.64 -3.24
C GLY A 39 -7.68 -10.62 -3.22
N GLY A 40 -8.30 -10.32 -2.08
CA GLY A 40 -9.73 -10.00 -1.99
C GLY A 40 -10.04 -8.54 -2.32
N PHE A 41 -11.33 -8.19 -2.33
CA PHE A 41 -11.79 -6.81 -2.58
C PHE A 41 -11.43 -5.80 -1.47
N GLY A 42 -11.03 -6.27 -0.29
CA GLY A 42 -10.63 -5.43 0.82
C GLY A 42 -9.89 -6.20 1.91
N GLY A 43 -8.96 -5.52 2.57
CA GLY A 43 -8.32 -6.01 3.78
C GLY A 43 -9.25 -5.87 4.99
N LEU A 44 -9.22 -6.85 5.88
CA LEU A 44 -10.05 -6.86 7.09
C LEU A 44 -9.15 -6.79 8.33
N PHE A 45 -9.51 -5.91 9.26
CA PHE A 45 -8.80 -5.73 10.53
C PHE A 45 -9.77 -5.80 11.71
N ARG A 46 -9.50 -6.67 12.67
CA ARG A 46 -10.30 -6.82 13.89
C ARG A 46 -9.97 -5.70 14.87
N PHE A 47 -10.92 -4.80 15.07
CA PHE A 47 -10.80 -3.78 16.11
C PHE A 47 -11.31 -4.31 17.46
N ASP A 48 -10.45 -4.41 18.47
CA ASP A 48 -10.86 -4.71 19.85
C ASP A 48 -11.12 -3.42 20.64
N PRO A 49 -12.38 -3.03 20.89
CA PRO A 49 -12.69 -1.81 21.61
C PRO A 49 -12.30 -1.88 23.09
N LYS A 50 -11.97 -3.06 23.64
CA LYS A 50 -11.54 -3.21 25.04
C LYS A 50 -10.07 -2.86 25.26
N LYS A 51 -9.26 -2.86 24.19
CA LYS A 51 -7.84 -2.49 24.25
C LYS A 51 -7.64 -1.00 24.56
N TYR A 52 -8.59 -0.15 24.18
CA TYR A 52 -8.50 1.30 24.28
C TYR A 52 -9.65 1.86 25.13
N LYS A 53 -9.38 2.93 25.89
CA LYS A 53 -10.42 3.67 26.60
C LYS A 53 -10.98 4.73 25.66
N ASP A 54 -12.27 4.64 25.33
CA ASP A 54 -12.98 5.57 24.43
C ASP A 54 -12.25 5.78 23.09
N PRO A 55 -12.14 4.73 22.26
CA PRO A 55 -11.28 4.77 21.08
C PRO A 55 -11.76 5.75 20.02
N ILE A 56 -10.82 6.52 19.48
CA ILE A 56 -10.99 7.36 18.29
C ILE A 56 -10.09 6.82 17.18
N LEU A 57 -10.64 6.69 15.98
CA LEU A 57 -9.88 6.34 14.79
C LEU A 57 -9.32 7.61 14.14
N VAL A 58 -8.02 7.59 13.84
CA VAL A 58 -7.32 8.65 13.13
C VAL A 58 -6.86 8.07 11.79
N SER A 59 -7.14 8.76 10.69
CA SER A 59 -6.69 8.39 9.35
C SER A 59 -5.88 9.52 8.74
N SER A 60 -4.82 9.17 8.01
CA SER A 60 -4.01 10.08 7.20
C SER A 60 -3.82 9.50 5.80
N THR A 61 -3.62 10.39 4.83
CA THR A 61 -3.28 10.04 3.45
C THR A 61 -2.29 11.06 2.94
N ASP A 62 -1.15 10.58 2.43
CA ASP A 62 -0.10 11.41 1.87
C ASP A 62 0.58 10.69 0.69
N GLY A 63 1.39 11.42 -0.06
CA GLY A 63 2.23 10.90 -1.12
C GLY A 63 3.70 11.30 -0.94
N VAL A 64 4.59 10.59 -1.61
CA VAL A 64 6.04 10.88 -1.60
C VAL A 64 6.41 12.17 -2.36
N GLY A 65 5.46 12.76 -3.08
CA GLY A 65 5.66 13.96 -3.88
C GLY A 65 6.70 13.80 -5.00
N THR A 66 7.43 14.87 -5.28
CA THR A 66 8.41 14.92 -6.38
C THR A 66 9.64 14.04 -6.15
N LYS A 67 9.81 13.45 -4.95
CA LYS A 67 10.87 12.46 -4.69
C LYS A 67 10.74 11.23 -5.61
N ALA A 68 9.54 10.91 -6.09
CA ALA A 68 9.31 9.88 -7.09
C ALA A 68 10.05 10.15 -8.42
N LEU A 69 10.20 11.42 -8.81
CA LEU A 69 10.97 11.78 -10.00
C LEU A 69 12.47 11.50 -9.80
N VAL A 70 12.98 11.72 -8.59
CA VAL A 70 14.37 11.42 -8.24
C VAL A 70 14.61 9.92 -8.27
N ALA A 71 13.77 9.13 -7.57
CA ALA A 71 13.83 7.67 -7.56
C ALA A 71 13.84 7.09 -8.99
N ARG A 72 12.94 7.60 -9.85
CA ARG A 72 12.90 7.25 -11.27
C ARG A 72 14.18 7.64 -12.01
N SER A 73 14.72 8.83 -11.79
CA SER A 73 15.93 9.30 -12.48
C SER A 73 17.18 8.49 -12.14
N VAL A 74 17.24 7.92 -10.93
CA VAL A 74 18.37 7.08 -10.49
C VAL A 74 18.09 5.59 -10.61
N GLY A 75 16.88 5.19 -11.01
CA GLY A 75 16.47 3.79 -11.13
C GLY A 75 16.49 3.03 -9.80
N ARG A 76 16.12 3.69 -8.68
CA ARG A 76 16.11 3.07 -7.35
C ARG A 76 14.79 3.33 -6.63
N PHE A 77 14.08 2.24 -6.31
CA PHE A 77 12.76 2.27 -5.68
C PHE A 77 12.72 1.54 -4.32
N ASP A 78 13.84 0.96 -3.89
CA ASP A 78 13.98 0.14 -2.69
C ASP A 78 13.65 0.88 -1.38
N SER A 79 13.73 2.21 -1.37
CA SER A 79 13.44 3.03 -0.18
C SER A 79 12.19 3.88 -0.28
N ILE A 80 11.63 4.10 -1.48
CA ILE A 80 10.57 5.11 -1.65
C ILE A 80 9.25 4.71 -0.99
N GLY A 81 8.99 3.41 -0.87
CA GLY A 81 7.84 2.90 -0.10
C GLY A 81 7.97 3.19 1.40
N VAL A 82 9.19 3.21 1.94
CA VAL A 82 9.44 3.59 3.34
C VAL A 82 9.12 5.07 3.55
N ASP A 83 9.54 5.92 2.61
CA ASP A 83 9.19 7.35 2.64
C ASP A 83 7.67 7.56 2.65
N LEU A 84 6.93 6.81 1.82
CA LEU A 84 5.47 6.89 1.76
C LEU A 84 4.81 6.54 3.11
N VAL A 85 5.25 5.45 3.74
CA VAL A 85 4.72 5.04 5.04
C VAL A 85 5.06 6.06 6.12
N ALA A 86 6.29 6.59 6.11
CA ALA A 86 6.75 7.57 7.10
C ALA A 86 5.91 8.86 7.06
N MET A 87 5.64 9.42 5.87
CA MET A 87 4.79 10.62 5.72
C MET A 87 3.43 10.45 6.42
N CYS A 88 2.77 9.31 6.20
CA CYS A 88 1.49 9.05 6.82
C CYS A 88 1.59 8.76 8.32
N VAL A 89 2.55 7.93 8.74
CA VAL A 89 2.65 7.48 10.15
C VAL A 89 3.10 8.62 11.07
N ASP A 90 4.00 9.49 10.61
CA ASP A 90 4.48 10.63 11.40
C ASP A 90 3.34 11.60 11.76
N ASP A 91 2.36 11.79 10.85
CA ASP A 91 1.15 12.57 11.11
C ASP A 91 0.23 11.93 12.15
N LEU A 92 0.14 10.60 12.16
CA LEU A 92 -0.67 9.86 13.15
C LEU A 92 -0.06 9.97 14.55
N VAL A 93 1.25 9.77 14.67
CA VAL A 93 1.94 9.79 15.97
C VAL A 93 1.97 11.19 16.60
N CYS A 94 1.90 12.26 15.79
CA CYS A 94 1.75 13.63 16.30
C CYS A 94 0.47 13.83 17.12
N GLN A 95 -0.57 13.01 16.88
CA GLN A 95 -1.81 13.00 17.67
C GLN A 95 -1.80 11.92 18.78
N GLY A 96 -0.69 11.19 18.93
CA GLY A 96 -0.58 10.07 19.86
C GLY A 96 -1.31 8.80 19.40
N ALA A 97 -1.65 8.68 18.11
CA ALA A 97 -2.35 7.51 17.59
C ALA A 97 -1.40 6.31 17.38
N GLU A 98 -1.91 5.08 17.60
CA GLU A 98 -1.23 3.83 17.23
C GLU A 98 -1.55 3.48 15.76
N PRO A 99 -0.56 3.35 14.87
CA PRO A 99 -0.79 2.85 13.51
C PRO A 99 -1.29 1.40 13.53
N LEU A 100 -2.43 1.14 12.87
CA LEU A 100 -3.08 -0.18 12.88
C LEU A 100 -2.86 -0.98 11.59
N PHE A 101 -3.11 -0.35 10.45
CA PHE A 101 -2.97 -0.94 9.12
C PHE A 101 -2.63 0.17 8.11
N PHE A 102 -2.13 -0.22 6.93
CA PHE A 102 -1.76 0.70 5.86
C PHE A 102 -2.33 0.19 4.52
N LEU A 103 -2.80 1.10 3.69
CA LEU A 103 -3.15 0.81 2.30
C LEU A 103 -2.37 1.78 1.41
N ASP A 104 -1.86 1.27 0.30
CA ASP A 104 -1.16 2.06 -0.71
C ASP A 104 -1.94 2.11 -2.04
N TYR A 105 -1.60 3.11 -2.84
CA TYR A 105 -2.09 3.24 -4.21
C TYR A 105 -0.94 3.72 -5.10
N ILE A 106 -0.55 2.88 -6.05
CA ILE A 106 0.50 3.16 -7.03
C ILE A 106 -0.15 3.33 -8.41
N SER A 107 0.12 4.47 -9.04
CA SER A 107 -0.34 4.76 -10.41
C SER A 107 0.85 4.84 -11.36
N VAL A 108 0.84 3.99 -12.38
CA VAL A 108 1.89 3.92 -13.40
C VAL A 108 1.26 3.80 -14.79
N GLY A 109 1.95 4.32 -15.81
CA GLY A 109 1.50 4.19 -17.20
C GLY A 109 1.61 2.77 -17.76
N HIS A 110 2.51 1.95 -17.19
CA HIS A 110 2.68 0.54 -17.49
C HIS A 110 3.15 -0.17 -16.22
N LEU A 111 2.50 -1.30 -15.87
CA LEU A 111 2.86 -2.11 -14.72
C LEU A 111 3.86 -3.20 -15.13
N ASP A 112 5.07 -3.13 -14.59
CA ASP A 112 6.08 -4.18 -14.69
C ASP A 112 6.20 -4.87 -13.31
N PRO A 113 5.72 -6.12 -13.15
CA PRO A 113 5.76 -6.82 -11.87
C PRO A 113 7.16 -7.34 -11.48
N THR A 114 8.18 -7.14 -12.32
CA THR A 114 9.55 -7.64 -12.11
C THR A 114 10.57 -6.57 -11.71
N HIS A 115 10.12 -5.31 -11.61
CA HIS A 115 10.97 -4.13 -11.39
C HIS A 115 11.06 -3.70 -9.93
#